data_AF-A0A7C6NJV8-F1
#
_entry.id   AF-A0A7C6NJV8-F1
#
_cell.length_a   1.000
_cell.length_b   1.000
_cell.length_c   1.000
_cell.angle_alpha   90.00
_cell.angle_beta   90.00
_cell.angle_gamma   90.00
#
_symmetry.space_group_name_H-M   'P 1'
#
loop_
_entity.id
_entity.type
_entity.pdbx_description
1 polymer ?
#
loop_
_entity_poly.entity_id
_entity_poly.type
_entity_poly.pdbx_seq_one_letter_code
_entity_poly.pdbx_strand_id
1 'polypeptide(L)'
;MEAPEREEERYIYNFLEKITGCFYAEWYLCSEEISNFNIDIHEAVYNMGRYKMEKIKQYVYENAFIHEKLWTVYEEIKDFKEVADLLAYLSSNPCHCPEQTLLNILRCSKNIRILNTDVPGVYRILPVYEQIPALKNGHIYCNSRVNQHRVNNK
;
A
#
# COMPACT_ATOMS: atom_id res chain seq x y z
N MET A 1 -9.31 -18.97 -27.04
CA MET A 1 -10.34 -18.14 -26.42
C MET A 1 -10.32 -18.43 -24.93
N GLU A 2 -9.78 -17.51 -24.12
CA GLU A 2 -10.06 -17.54 -22.68
C GLU A 2 -11.54 -17.18 -22.48
N ALA A 3 -12.17 -17.75 -21.46
CA ALA A 3 -13.58 -17.49 -21.20
C ALA A 3 -13.71 -16.06 -20.61
N PRO A 4 -14.70 -15.27 -21.03
CA PRO A 4 -14.85 -13.86 -20.62
C PRO A 4 -14.88 -13.67 -19.09
N GLU A 5 -15.43 -14.64 -18.35
CA GLU A 5 -15.44 -14.66 -16.88
C GLU A 5 -14.03 -14.67 -16.27
N ARG A 6 -13.08 -15.44 -16.85
CA ARG A 6 -11.69 -15.48 -16.38
C ARG A 6 -10.93 -14.17 -16.63
N GLU A 7 -11.31 -13.44 -17.67
CA GLU A 7 -10.72 -12.13 -17.95
C GLU A 7 -11.21 -11.06 -16.97
N GLU A 8 -12.47 -11.13 -16.56
CA GLU A 8 -13.08 -10.22 -15.58
C GLU A 8 -12.53 -10.46 -14.17
N GLU A 9 -12.51 -11.71 -13.71
CA GLU A 9 -11.90 -12.09 -12.42
C GLU A 9 -10.44 -11.61 -12.32
N ARG A 10 -9.66 -11.83 -13.38
CA ARG A 10 -8.28 -11.40 -13.45
C ARG A 10 -8.14 -9.88 -13.43
N TYR A 11 -9.06 -9.15 -14.05
CA TYR A 11 -9.09 -7.69 -13.99
C TYR A 11 -9.37 -7.20 -12.57
N ILE A 12 -10.41 -7.73 -11.92
CA ILE A 12 -10.81 -7.38 -10.56
C ILE A 12 -9.63 -7.61 -9.60
N TYR A 13 -9.05 -8.81 -9.65
CA TYR A 13 -7.89 -9.18 -8.83
C TYR A 13 -6.71 -8.20 -9.03
N ASN A 14 -6.28 -7.98 -10.28
CA ASN A 14 -5.16 -7.10 -10.57
C ASN A 14 -5.40 -5.64 -10.14
N PHE A 15 -6.64 -5.17 -10.26
CA PHE A 15 -7.02 -3.83 -9.84
C PHE A 15 -6.97 -3.71 -8.32
N LEU A 16 -7.58 -4.65 -7.60
CA LEU A 16 -7.61 -4.71 -6.15
C LEU A 16 -6.21 -4.88 -5.53
N GLU A 17 -5.34 -5.66 -6.16
CA GLU A 17 -3.94 -5.80 -5.73
C GLU A 17 -3.20 -4.45 -5.82
N LYS A 18 -3.32 -3.76 -6.97
CA LYS A 18 -2.67 -2.46 -7.20
C LYS A 18 -3.17 -1.38 -6.26
N ILE A 19 -4.49 -1.23 -6.14
CA ILE A 19 -5.09 -0.18 -5.31
C ILE A 19 -4.76 -0.40 -3.82
N THR A 20 -4.77 -1.65 -3.35
CA THR A 20 -4.35 -2.00 -1.99
C THR A 20 -2.90 -1.58 -1.76
N GLY A 21 -1.99 -1.95 -2.68
CA GLY A 21 -0.60 -1.54 -2.62
C GLY A 21 -0.41 -0.01 -2.60
N CYS A 22 -1.16 0.72 -3.42
CA CYS A 22 -1.13 2.19 -3.44
C CYS A 22 -1.57 2.81 -2.12
N PHE A 23 -2.74 2.42 -1.59
CA PHE A 23 -3.25 2.98 -0.33
C PHE A 23 -2.30 2.76 0.84
N TYR A 24 -1.70 1.58 0.93
CA TYR A 24 -0.72 1.30 1.98
C TYR A 24 0.57 2.10 1.76
N ALA A 25 1.12 2.13 0.54
CA ALA A 25 2.31 2.93 0.24
C ALA A 25 2.09 4.42 0.55
N GLU A 26 0.98 5.01 0.12
CA GLU A 26 0.64 6.41 0.43
C GLU A 26 0.53 6.66 1.93
N TRP A 27 -0.14 5.76 2.66
CA TRP A 27 -0.26 5.92 4.11
C TRP A 27 1.09 5.90 4.83
N TYR A 28 2.00 5.01 4.43
CA TYR A 28 3.35 4.98 4.99
C TYR A 28 4.18 6.20 4.61
N LEU A 29 4.01 6.73 3.41
CA LEU A 29 4.80 7.86 2.93
C LEU A 29 4.27 9.21 3.40
N CYS A 30 2.97 9.32 3.67
CA CYS A 30 2.31 10.56 4.11
C CYS A 30 2.15 10.68 5.63
N SER A 31 2.42 9.62 6.41
CA SER A 31 2.33 9.70 7.87
C SER A 31 3.55 10.44 8.44
N GLU A 32 3.31 11.68 8.92
CA GLU A 32 4.30 12.50 9.63
C GLU A 32 4.81 11.83 10.94
N GLU A 33 4.10 10.82 11.45
CA GLU A 33 4.41 10.11 12.68
C GLU A 33 5.42 8.96 12.51
N ILE A 34 5.73 8.55 11.27
CA ILE A 34 6.67 7.45 11.01
C ILE A 34 8.10 8.00 11.05
N SER A 35 8.57 8.25 12.28
CA SER A 35 9.93 8.71 12.57
C SER A 35 11.04 7.74 12.12
N ASN A 36 10.72 6.47 11.87
CA ASN A 36 11.71 5.40 11.65
C ASN A 36 11.54 4.57 10.37
N PHE A 37 10.57 4.90 9.51
CA PHE A 37 10.26 4.13 8.29
C PHE A 37 9.98 2.64 8.54
N ASN A 38 9.53 2.27 9.75
CA ASN A 38 9.22 0.89 10.10
C ASN A 38 7.71 0.64 9.99
N ILE A 39 7.35 -0.52 9.43
CA ILE A 39 5.99 -1.06 9.37
C ILE A 39 5.94 -2.30 10.25
N ASP A 40 5.02 -2.34 11.20
CA ASP A 40 4.56 -3.60 11.76
C ASP A 40 3.42 -4.15 10.87
N ILE A 41 3.64 -5.31 10.26
CA ILE A 41 2.68 -5.86 9.28
C ILE A 41 1.39 -6.33 9.94
N HIS A 42 1.44 -6.75 11.21
CA HIS A 42 0.27 -7.19 11.95
C HIS A 42 -0.59 -5.98 12.32
N GLU A 43 0.03 -4.89 12.78
CA GLU A 43 -0.66 -3.61 13.01
C GLU A 43 -1.31 -3.09 11.72
N ALA A 44 -0.58 -3.14 10.61
CA ALA A 44 -1.05 -2.72 9.30
C ALA A 44 -2.31 -3.46 8.85
N VAL A 45 -2.45 -4.74 9.19
CA VAL A 45 -3.63 -5.54 8.82
C VAL A 45 -4.75 -5.40 9.84
N TYR A 46 -4.46 -5.60 11.13
CA TYR A 46 -5.51 -5.81 12.14
C TYR A 46 -5.87 -4.56 12.93
N ASN A 47 -4.93 -3.64 13.16
CA ASN A 47 -5.25 -2.40 13.87
C ASN A 47 -5.83 -1.35 12.92
N MET A 48 -5.35 -1.31 11.67
CA MET A 48 -5.87 -0.41 10.63
C MET A 48 -7.03 -1.02 9.81
N GLY A 49 -7.31 -2.31 10.00
CA GLY A 49 -8.15 -3.17 9.15
C GLY A 49 -9.40 -2.51 8.60
N ARG A 50 -10.42 -2.26 9.44
CA ARG A 50 -11.70 -1.71 8.96
C ARG A 50 -11.57 -0.33 8.32
N TYR A 51 -10.81 0.58 8.94
CA TYR A 51 -10.62 1.94 8.42
C TYR A 51 -10.07 1.92 7.00
N LYS A 52 -9.07 1.07 6.77
CA LYS A 52 -8.40 0.96 5.48
C LYS A 52 -9.30 0.32 4.42
N MET A 53 -10.14 -0.64 4.81
CA MET A 53 -11.11 -1.27 3.91
C MET A 53 -12.15 -0.25 3.42
N GLU A 54 -12.66 0.60 4.32
CA GLU A 54 -13.60 1.67 3.94
C GLU A 54 -12.98 2.67 2.97
N LYS A 55 -11.69 3.01 3.12
CA LYS A 55 -10.98 3.88 2.16
C LYS A 55 -10.88 3.26 0.76
N ILE A 56 -10.61 1.96 0.68
CA ILE A 56 -10.59 1.24 -0.59
C ILE A 56 -12.00 1.22 -1.21
N LYS A 57 -13.03 0.81 -0.45
CA LYS A 57 -14.42 0.80 -0.93
C LYS A 57 -14.89 2.16 -1.42
N GLN A 58 -14.58 3.23 -0.67
CA GLN A 58 -14.90 4.59 -1.06
C GLN A 58 -14.26 4.95 -2.40
N TYR A 59 -12.96 4.67 -2.60
CA TYR A 59 -12.30 4.96 -3.86
C TYR A 59 -12.93 4.18 -5.02
N VAL A 60 -13.19 2.88 -4.85
CA VAL A 60 -13.80 2.07 -5.91
C VAL A 60 -15.18 2.63 -6.27
N TYR A 61 -16.01 2.92 -5.27
CA TYR A 61 -17.35 3.48 -5.46
C TYR A 61 -17.34 4.83 -6.19
N GLU A 62 -16.49 5.77 -5.77
CA GLU A 62 -16.38 7.10 -6.38
C GLU A 62 -15.95 7.03 -7.86
N ASN A 63 -15.16 6.01 -8.22
CA ASN A 63 -14.72 5.81 -9.59
C ASN A 63 -15.62 4.83 -10.38
N ALA A 64 -16.56 4.14 -9.73
CA ALA A 64 -17.41 3.12 -10.37
C ALA A 64 -18.32 3.70 -11.45
N PHE A 65 -18.70 4.98 -11.32
CA PHE A 65 -19.52 5.69 -12.31
C PHE A 65 -18.74 6.07 -13.58
N ILE A 66 -17.41 5.95 -13.57
CA ILE A 66 -16.54 6.28 -14.70
C ILE A 66 -16.39 5.07 -15.63
N HIS A 67 -16.48 3.85 -15.10
CA HIS A 67 -16.22 2.63 -15.86
C HIS A 67 -17.04 1.45 -15.32
N GLU A 68 -17.84 0.80 -16.16
CA GLU A 68 -18.73 -0.32 -15.78
C GLU A 68 -18.01 -1.44 -15.01
N LYS A 69 -16.81 -1.83 -15.43
CA LYS A 69 -15.98 -2.83 -14.72
C LYS A 69 -15.64 -2.46 -13.27
N LEU A 70 -15.58 -1.17 -12.91
CA LEU A 70 -15.33 -0.74 -11.53
C LEU A 70 -16.57 -0.90 -10.65
N TRP A 71 -17.77 -0.86 -11.26
CA TRP A 71 -19.00 -1.22 -10.56
C TRP A 71 -18.97 -2.71 -10.17
N THR A 72 -18.53 -3.60 -11.06
CA THR A 72 -18.34 -5.02 -10.71
C THR A 72 -17.34 -5.19 -9.56
N VAL A 73 -16.22 -4.46 -9.60
CA VAL A 73 -15.24 -4.49 -8.49
C VAL A 73 -15.90 -4.05 -7.17
N TYR A 74 -16.69 -2.99 -7.18
CA TYR A 74 -17.39 -2.52 -5.98
C TYR A 74 -18.36 -3.59 -5.44
N GLU A 75 -19.18 -4.16 -6.31
CA GLU A 75 -20.15 -5.20 -5.95
C GLU A 75 -19.47 -6.43 -5.32
N GLU A 76 -18.28 -6.79 -5.81
CA GLU A 76 -17.48 -7.91 -5.27
C GLU A 76 -16.99 -7.67 -3.84
N ILE A 77 -16.58 -6.43 -3.52
CA ILE A 77 -15.92 -6.11 -2.24
C ILE A 77 -16.82 -5.39 -1.22
N LYS A 78 -18.04 -5.00 -1.58
CA LYS A 78 -18.91 -4.15 -0.74
C LYS A 78 -19.19 -4.75 0.65
N ASP A 79 -19.26 -6.08 0.71
CA ASP A 79 -19.58 -6.83 1.93
C ASP A 79 -18.35 -7.16 2.78
N PHE A 80 -17.14 -6.85 2.30
CA PHE A 80 -15.90 -7.02 3.07
C PHE A 80 -15.88 -6.02 4.23
N LYS A 81 -15.65 -6.54 5.44
CA LYS A 81 -15.71 -5.78 6.69
C LYS A 81 -14.35 -5.21 7.04
N GLU A 82 -13.30 -6.01 6.83
CA GLU A 82 -11.93 -5.68 7.20
C GLU A 82 -10.97 -5.90 6.03
N VAL A 83 -9.82 -5.24 6.05
CA VAL A 83 -8.78 -5.50 5.03
C VAL A 83 -8.31 -6.95 5.05
N ALA A 84 -8.41 -7.65 6.18
CA ALA A 84 -8.12 -9.08 6.25
C ALA A 84 -9.00 -9.90 5.27
N ASP A 85 -10.28 -9.53 5.09
CA ASP A 85 -11.18 -10.18 4.13
C ASP A 85 -10.68 -9.99 2.70
N LEU A 86 -10.29 -8.75 2.36
CA LEU A 86 -9.72 -8.41 1.06
C LEU A 86 -8.39 -9.14 0.81
N LEU A 87 -7.52 -9.22 1.81
CA LEU A 87 -6.23 -9.90 1.69
C LEU A 87 -6.40 -11.42 1.60
N ALA A 88 -7.42 -11.99 2.23
CA ALA A 88 -7.78 -13.39 2.05
C ALA A 88 -8.28 -13.64 0.62
N TYR A 89 -9.14 -12.75 0.10
CA TYR A 89 -9.61 -12.80 -1.29
C TYR A 89 -8.46 -12.68 -2.30
N LEU A 90 -7.51 -11.79 -2.06
CA LEU A 90 -6.33 -11.58 -2.90
C LEU A 90 -5.22 -12.62 -2.66
N SER A 91 -5.47 -13.63 -1.82
CA SER A 91 -4.44 -14.63 -1.56
C SER A 91 -4.34 -15.62 -2.72
N SER A 92 -3.16 -15.69 -3.34
CA SER A 92 -2.85 -16.72 -4.33
C SER A 92 -2.67 -18.12 -3.72
N ASN A 93 -2.63 -18.23 -2.38
CA ASN A 93 -2.47 -19.50 -1.66
C ASN A 93 -3.34 -19.51 -0.39
N PRO A 94 -4.24 -20.49 -0.21
CA PRO A 94 -5.10 -20.56 0.96
C PRO A 94 -4.35 -20.70 2.30
N CYS A 95 -3.07 -21.07 2.28
CA CYS A 95 -2.23 -21.12 3.49
C CYS A 95 -1.55 -19.79 3.84
N HIS A 96 -1.59 -18.78 2.98
CA HIS A 96 -1.04 -17.47 3.32
C HIS A 96 -1.97 -16.74 4.28
N CYS A 97 -1.39 -16.25 5.37
CA CYS A 97 -2.08 -15.31 6.25
C CYS A 97 -2.19 -13.93 5.58
N PRO A 98 -3.15 -13.09 6.00
CA PRO A 98 -3.32 -11.74 5.48
C PRO A 98 -2.03 -10.90 5.48
N GLU A 99 -1.19 -11.02 6.52
CA GLU A 99 0.09 -10.31 6.63
C GLU A 99 1.06 -10.71 5.53
N GLN A 100 1.12 -12.01 5.19
CA GLN A 100 1.96 -12.52 4.12
C GLN A 100 1.48 -12.00 2.76
N THR A 101 0.16 -11.97 2.53
CA THR A 101 -0.43 -11.41 1.31
C THR A 101 -0.13 -9.92 1.21
N LEU A 102 -0.33 -9.14 2.27
CA LEU A 102 -0.03 -7.72 2.28
C LEU A 102 1.46 -7.47 2.01
N LEU A 103 2.35 -8.22 2.66
CA LEU A 103 3.79 -8.10 2.45
C LEU A 103 4.18 -8.39 1.00
N ASN A 104 3.58 -9.40 0.38
CA ASN A 104 3.80 -9.72 -1.03
C ASN A 104 3.35 -8.57 -1.94
N ILE A 105 2.15 -8.03 -1.73
CA ILE A 105 1.61 -6.87 -2.47
C ILE A 105 2.58 -5.69 -2.36
N LEU A 106 3.03 -5.37 -1.15
CA LEU A 106 3.91 -4.23 -0.92
C LEU A 106 5.30 -4.44 -1.52
N ARG A 107 5.83 -5.67 -1.52
CA ARG A 107 7.10 -6.01 -2.19
C ARG A 107 7.01 -5.90 -3.72
N CYS A 108 5.83 -6.13 -4.29
CA CYS A 108 5.57 -5.94 -5.72
C CYS A 108 5.31 -4.47 -6.09
N SER A 109 5.14 -3.58 -5.11
CA SER A 109 4.94 -2.16 -5.35
C SER A 109 6.19 -1.51 -5.96
N LYS A 110 5.99 -0.66 -6.95
CA LYS A 110 7.07 0.13 -7.57
C LYS A 110 7.43 1.38 -6.77
N ASN A 111 6.58 1.77 -5.83
CA ASN A 111 6.70 3.03 -5.10
C ASN A 111 7.56 2.90 -3.84
N ILE A 112 7.69 1.68 -3.32
CA ILE A 112 8.36 1.40 -2.05
C ILE A 112 9.27 0.18 -2.14
N ARG A 113 10.31 0.18 -1.32
CA ARG A 113 11.22 -0.93 -1.11
C ARG A 113 11.09 -1.42 0.32
N ILE A 114 10.91 -2.73 0.49
CA ILE A 114 10.82 -3.37 1.81
C ILE A 114 12.16 -4.05 2.15
N LEU A 115 12.66 -3.79 3.35
CA LEU A 115 13.84 -4.41 3.93
C LEU A 115 13.45 -5.14 5.22
N ASN A 116 14.07 -6.28 5.49
CA ASN A 116 13.88 -6.98 6.76
C ASN A 116 14.55 -6.23 7.90
N THR A 117 13.96 -6.30 9.10
CA THR A 117 14.59 -5.86 10.34
C THR A 117 14.98 -7.07 11.20
N ASP A 118 15.59 -6.80 12.35
CA ASP A 118 15.87 -7.77 13.40
C ASP A 118 14.63 -8.18 14.21
N VAL A 119 13.52 -7.42 14.10
CA VAL A 119 12.27 -7.72 14.77
C VAL A 119 11.32 -8.47 13.83
N PRO A 120 10.89 -9.71 14.16
CA PRO A 120 9.94 -10.47 13.35
C PRO A 120 8.63 -9.71 13.14
N GLY A 121 8.13 -9.69 11.90
CA GLY A 121 6.90 -8.97 11.54
C GLY A 121 7.07 -7.46 11.32
N VAL A 122 8.24 -6.91 11.67
CA VAL A 122 8.58 -5.51 11.43
C VAL A 122 9.50 -5.39 10.23
N TYR A 123 9.16 -4.50 9.31
CA TYR A 123 9.95 -4.24 8.12
C TYR A 123 10.31 -2.77 8.02
N ARG A 124 11.38 -2.45 7.31
CA ARG A 124 11.71 -1.08 6.96
C ARG A 124 11.24 -0.78 5.54
N ILE A 125 10.43 0.27 5.37
CA ILE A 125 9.89 0.74 4.09
C ILE A 125 10.65 1.98 3.65
N LEU A 126 11.24 1.95 2.46
CA LEU A 126 11.89 3.11 1.87
C LEU A 126 11.17 3.52 0.58
N PRO A 127 10.88 4.81 0.36
CA PRO A 127 10.42 5.27 -0.94
C PRO A 127 11.44 4.95 -2.05
N VAL A 128 10.94 4.57 -3.22
CA VAL A 128 11.75 4.45 -4.44
C VAL A 128 11.70 5.80 -5.16
N TYR A 129 12.70 6.65 -4.89
CA TYR A 129 12.75 8.06 -5.33
C TYR A 129 12.83 8.27 -6.86
N GLU A 130 13.03 7.22 -7.66
CA GLU A 130 13.05 7.33 -9.12
C GLU A 130 11.65 7.46 -9.76
N GLN A 131 10.57 7.21 -9.00
CA GLN A 131 9.20 7.14 -9.55
C GLN A 131 8.14 7.89 -8.72
N ILE A 132 8.52 8.65 -7.69
CA ILE A 132 7.56 9.53 -7.01
C ILE A 132 7.41 10.75 -7.93
N PRO A 133 6.30 10.93 -8.66
CA PRO A 133 6.06 12.21 -9.30
C PRO A 133 6.08 13.21 -8.17
N ALA A 134 7.01 14.17 -8.25
CA ALA A 134 7.26 15.18 -7.23
C ALA A 134 5.93 15.49 -6.53
N LEU A 135 5.85 15.20 -5.23
CA LEU A 135 4.78 15.68 -4.38
C LEU A 135 4.81 17.20 -4.50
N LYS A 136 4.16 17.72 -5.53
CA LYS A 136 3.79 19.11 -5.69
C LYS A 136 2.72 19.31 -4.64
N ASN A 137 3.18 19.55 -3.42
CA ASN A 137 2.73 20.57 -2.51
C ASN A 137 3.16 20.15 -1.11
N GLY A 138 4.28 20.75 -0.68
CA GLY A 138 4.64 21.01 0.71
C GLY A 138 4.67 19.80 1.64
N HIS A 139 5.87 19.33 1.99
CA HIS A 139 6.34 19.36 3.38
C HIS A 139 7.79 18.81 3.39
N ILE A 140 8.68 19.80 3.38
CA ILE A 140 10.07 19.87 3.81
C ILE A 140 10.59 18.63 4.55
N TYR A 141 11.62 17.97 4.02
CA TYR A 141 12.67 17.41 4.87
C TYR A 141 13.86 18.37 4.86
N CYS A 142 14.02 19.06 5.98
CA CYS A 142 15.18 19.89 6.29
C CYS A 142 16.43 19.03 6.18
N ASN A 143 17.35 19.45 5.31
CA ASN A 143 18.74 19.02 5.33
C ASN A 143 19.36 19.40 6.69
N SER A 144 19.25 18.53 7.68
CA SER A 144 20.16 18.56 8.84
C SER A 144 21.50 17.95 8.41
N ARG A 145 22.26 18.70 7.61
CA ARG A 145 23.70 18.46 7.44
C ARG A 145 24.40 18.88 8.73
N VAL A 146 24.42 17.97 9.69
CA VAL A 146 25.34 18.05 10.82
C VAL A 146 26.69 17.49 10.37
N ASN A 147 27.69 18.38 10.42
CA ASN A 147 29.14 18.19 10.35
C ASN A 147 29.80 17.98 8.98
N GLN A 148 30.61 18.97 8.55
CA GLN A 148 32.08 18.92 8.75
C GLN A 148 32.78 20.21 8.25
N HIS A 149 33.50 20.84 9.18
CA HIS A 149 34.66 21.74 9.08
C HIS A 149 34.96 22.52 7.78
N ARG A 150 34.99 23.85 7.90
CA ARG A 150 36.24 24.64 7.80
C ARG A 150 36.04 26.07 8.30
N VAL A 151 36.59 26.34 9.47
CA VAL A 151 37.03 27.67 9.89
C VAL A 151 38.16 28.06 8.93
N ASN A 152 38.02 29.19 8.24
CA ASN A 152 39.18 29.92 7.75
C ASN A 152 38.92 31.41 7.97
N ASN A 153 39.55 31.91 9.03
CA ASN A 153 39.82 33.34 9.19
C ASN A 153 40.72 33.81 8.05
N LYS A 154 40.32 34.89 7.39
CA LYS A 154 41.19 36.03 7.09
C LYS A 154 40.36 37.22 6.65
#